data_AF-A0A3D2YIJ3-F1
#
_entry.id   AF-A0A3D2YIJ3-F1
#
_cell.length_a   1.000
_cell.length_b   1.000
_cell.length_c   1.000
_cell.angle_alpha   90.00
_cell.angle_beta   90.00
_cell.angle_gamma   90.00
#
_symmetry.space_group_name_H-M   'P 1'
#
loop_
_entity.id
_entity.type
_entity.pdbx_description
1 polymer ?
#
loop_
_entity_poly.entity_id
_entity_poly.type
_entity_poly.pdbx_seq_one_letter_code
_entity_poly.pdbx_strand_id
1 'polypeptide(L)'
;MCADALDAAGRLADIGSRLAVSDAGCAAAILKGALEAASLNVLVNTKTMTDRAAAQRLNERCFALLERGAEGERIFRAVRERLT
;
A
#
# COMPACT_ATOMS: atom_id res chain seq x y z
N MET A 1 -0.01 -9.24 1.34
CA MET A 1 -1.40 -9.05 0.88
C MET A 1 -1.62 -7.66 0.32
N CYS A 2 -1.65 -6.56 1.10
CA CYS A 2 -1.92 -5.23 0.52
C CYS A 2 -0.87 -4.78 -0.50
N ALA A 3 0.42 -4.99 -0.20
CA ALA A 3 1.50 -4.64 -1.12
C ALA A 3 1.47 -5.47 -2.42
N ASP A 4 1.10 -6.75 -2.35
CA ASP A 4 0.99 -7.62 -3.53
C ASP A 4 -0.29 -7.31 -4.33
N ALA A 5 -1.36 -6.91 -3.64
CA ALA A 5 -2.59 -6.43 -4.27
C ALA A 5 -2.37 -5.07 -4.99
N LEU A 6 -1.42 -4.24 -4.51
CA LEU A 6 -1.01 -3.02 -5.23
C LEU A 6 -0.37 -3.37 -6.57
N ASP A 7 0.46 -4.42 -6.64
CA ASP A 7 1.04 -4.88 -7.90
C ASP A 7 -0.06 -5.32 -8.89
N ALA A 8 -1.09 -6.01 -8.38
CA ALA A 8 -2.25 -6.40 -9.18
C ALA A 8 -3.08 -5.18 -9.65
N ALA A 9 -3.30 -4.19 -8.77
CA ALA A 9 -3.97 -2.94 -9.12
C ALA A 9 -3.19 -2.17 -10.20
N GLY A 10 -1.86 -2.11 -10.09
CA GLY A 10 -0.99 -1.51 -11.10
C GLY A 10 -1.14 -2.18 -12.47
N ARG A 11 -1.10 -3.52 -12.52
CA ARG A 11 -1.33 -4.26 -13.77
C ARG A 11 -2.72 -4.00 -14.34
N LEU A 12 -3.75 -3.93 -13.51
CA LEU A 12 -5.12 -3.63 -13.95
C LEU A 12 -5.23 -2.21 -14.50
N ALA A 13 -4.52 -1.24 -13.92
CA ALA A 13 -4.45 0.12 -14.43
C ALA A 13 -3.76 0.19 -15.80
N ASP A 14 -2.79 -0.68 -16.08
CA ASP A 14 -2.05 -0.69 -17.36
C ASP A 14 -2.82 -1.34 -18.51
N ILE A 15 -3.49 -2.47 -18.28
CA ILE A 15 -4.09 -3.30 -19.35
C ILE A 15 -5.62 -3.35 -19.32
N GLY A 16 -6.24 -2.78 -18.29
CA GLY A 16 -7.69 -2.86 -18.07
C GLY A 16 -8.51 -2.02 -19.04
N SER A 17 -9.79 -2.38 -19.19
CA SER A 17 -10.77 -1.51 -19.85
C SER A 17 -10.98 -0.22 -19.06
N ARG A 18 -11.55 0.82 -19.68
CA ARG A 18 -11.77 2.12 -19.00
C ARG A 18 -12.54 2.00 -17.68
N LEU A 19 -13.52 1.08 -17.58
CA LEU A 19 -14.26 0.81 -16.35
C LEU A 19 -13.40 0.07 -15.30
N ALA A 20 -12.56 -0.88 -15.73
CA ALA A 20 -11.67 -1.60 -14.83
C ALA A 20 -10.51 -0.72 -14.32
N VAL A 21 -10.10 0.29 -15.09
CA VAL A 21 -9.03 1.24 -14.73
C VAL A 21 -9.47 2.15 -13.57
N SER A 22 -10.74 2.58 -13.51
CA SER A 22 -11.23 3.34 -12.35
C SER A 22 -11.22 2.51 -11.07
N ASP A 23 -11.60 1.23 -11.14
CA ASP A 23 -11.55 0.31 -9.99
C ASP A 23 -10.11 0.08 -9.52
N ALA A 24 -9.15 0.02 -10.45
CA ALA A 24 -7.72 -0.06 -10.13
C ALA A 24 -7.24 1.16 -9.33
N GLY A 25 -7.68 2.37 -9.70
CA GLY A 25 -7.37 3.59 -8.96
C GLY A 25 -7.97 3.58 -7.54
N CYS A 26 -9.23 3.16 -7.40
CA CYS A 26 -9.88 3.00 -6.10
C CYS A 26 -9.12 2.00 -5.21
N ALA A 27 -8.78 0.83 -5.77
CA ALA A 27 -8.02 -0.19 -5.06
C ALA A 27 -6.66 0.36 -4.60
N ALA A 28 -5.93 1.08 -5.45
CA ALA A 28 -4.64 1.65 -5.12
C ALA A 28 -4.70 2.61 -3.92
N ALA A 29 -5.70 3.50 -3.88
CA ALA A 29 -5.90 4.42 -2.76
C ALA A 29 -6.24 3.69 -1.45
N ILE A 30 -7.16 2.72 -1.50
CA ILE A 30 -7.58 1.93 -0.34
C ILE A 30 -6.41 1.12 0.22
N LEU A 31 -5.65 0.45 -0.65
CA LEU A 31 -4.53 -0.41 -0.24
C LEU A 31 -3.38 0.40 0.37
N LYS A 32 -3.09 1.60 -0.16
CA LYS A 32 -2.15 2.56 0.45
C LYS A 32 -2.62 2.94 1.86
N GLY A 33 -3.86 3.39 2.00
CA GLY A 33 -4.42 3.76 3.30
C GLY A 33 -4.43 2.60 4.29
N ALA A 34 -4.67 1.37 3.81
CA ALA A 34 -4.61 0.18 4.64
C ALA A 34 -3.18 -0.13 5.15
N LEU A 35 -2.15 0.07 4.31
CA LEU A 35 -0.75 -0.06 4.72
C LEU A 35 -0.36 0.99 5.76
N GLU A 36 -0.76 2.24 5.53
CA GLU A 36 -0.56 3.34 6.49
C GLU A 36 -1.23 3.03 7.84
N ALA A 37 -2.51 2.63 7.83
CA ALA A 37 -3.24 2.28 9.05
C ALA A 37 -2.63 1.08 9.79
N ALA A 38 -2.27 0.01 9.06
CA ALA A 38 -1.63 -1.16 9.66
C ALA A 38 -0.27 -0.82 10.30
N SER A 39 0.47 0.13 9.70
CA SER A 39 1.77 0.54 10.23
C SER A 39 1.67 1.15 11.62
N LEU A 40 0.63 1.96 11.89
CA LEU A 40 0.44 2.60 13.18
C LEU A 40 0.25 1.56 14.29
N ASN A 41 -0.48 0.48 14.00
CA ASN A 41 -0.70 -0.62 14.92
C ASN A 41 0.60 -1.41 15.21
N VAL A 42 1.44 -1.63 14.20
CA VAL A 42 2.75 -2.26 14.40
C VAL A 42 3.62 -1.36 15.26
N LEU A 43 3.77 -0.08 14.90
CA LEU A 43 4.67 0.86 15.56
C LEU A 43 4.28 1.12 17.02
N VAL A 44 2.99 1.12 17.38
CA VAL A 44 2.58 1.25 18.78
C VAL A 44 2.85 -0.03 19.57
N ASN A 45 2.60 -1.21 18.99
CA ASN A 45 2.82 -2.49 19.67
C ASN A 45 4.31 -2.81 19.85
N THR A 46 5.18 -2.43 18.92
CA THR A 46 6.63 -2.67 19.06
C THR A 46 7.29 -1.81 20.15
N LYS A 47 6.64 -0.72 20.59
CA LYS A 47 7.10 0.08 21.74
C LYS A 47 6.99 -0.68 23.06
N THR A 48 6.01 -1.57 23.20
CA THR A 48 5.76 -2.33 24.44
C THR A 48 6.48 -3.68 24.46
N MET A 49 7.08 -4.10 23.34
CA MET A 49 7.84 -5.34 23.25
C MET A 49 9.15 -5.28 24.06
N THR A 50 9.35 -6.29 24.90
CA THR A 50 10.59 -6.54 25.65
C THR A 50 11.72 -7.06 24.76
N ASP A 51 11.42 -7.94 23.80
CA ASP A 51 12.39 -8.36 22.77
C ASP A 51 12.61 -7.22 21.76
N ARG A 52 13.69 -6.48 21.97
CA ARG A 52 14.05 -5.32 21.14
C ARG A 52 14.53 -5.70 19.74
N ALA A 53 15.14 -6.87 19.58
CA ALA A 53 15.60 -7.34 18.28
C ALA A 53 14.40 -7.73 17.39
N ALA A 54 13.40 -8.41 17.96
CA ALA A 54 12.15 -8.69 17.26
C ALA A 54 11.38 -7.41 16.92
N ALA A 55 11.30 -6.45 17.85
CA ALA A 55 10.66 -5.16 17.63
C ALA A 55 11.30 -4.40 16.46
N GLN A 56 12.63 -4.38 16.37
CA GLN A 56 13.36 -3.75 15.28
C GLN A 56 13.06 -4.41 13.93
N ARG A 57 13.12 -5.75 13.84
CA ARG A 57 12.80 -6.48 12.59
C ARG A 57 11.37 -6.22 12.11
N LEU A 58 10.42 -6.12 13.03
CA LEU A 58 9.04 -5.79 12.70
C LEU A 58 8.90 -4.36 12.17
N ASN A 59 9.59 -3.39 12.79
CA ASN A 59 9.60 -2.01 12.31
C ASN A 59 10.25 -1.89 10.93
N GLU A 60 11.39 -2.54 10.70
CA GLU A 60 12.06 -2.55 9.38
C GLU A 60 11.14 -3.12 8.29
N ARG A 61 10.49 -4.26 8.57
CA ARG A 61 9.50 -4.83 7.64
C ARG A 61 8.30 -3.90 7.43
N CYS A 62 7.84 -3.22 8.47
CA CYS A 62 6.74 -2.27 8.40
C CYS A 62 7.08 -1.10 7.48
N PHE A 63 8.26 -0.50 7.65
CA PHE A 63 8.72 0.59 6.81
C PHE A 63 8.93 0.16 5.35
N ALA A 64 9.50 -1.01 5.11
CA ALA A 64 9.62 -1.55 3.75
C ALA A 64 8.25 -1.73 3.06
N LEU A 65 7.21 -2.12 3.80
CA LEU A 65 5.85 -2.23 3.28
C LEU A 65 5.21 -0.86 3.02
N LEU A 66 5.49 0.16 3.86
CA LEU A 66 5.06 1.53 3.64
C LEU A 66 5.70 2.14 2.39
N GLU A 67 6.99 1.91 2.17
CA GLU A 67 7.69 2.33 0.96
C GLU A 67 7.05 1.74 -0.30
N ARG A 68 6.71 0.44 -0.27
CA ARG A 68 5.92 -0.18 -1.34
C ARG A 68 4.53 0.47 -1.49
N GLY A 69 3.91 0.89 -0.39
CA GLY A 69 2.62 1.59 -0.39
C GLY A 69 2.61 2.91 -1.17
N ALA A 70 3.77 3.57 -1.33
CA ALA A 70 3.89 4.79 -2.14
C ALA A 70 3.54 4.57 -3.62
N GLU A 71 3.66 3.33 -4.11
CA GLU A 71 3.18 2.90 -5.42
C GLU A 71 1.69 3.20 -5.62
N GLY A 72 0.88 3.03 -4.58
CA GLY A 72 -0.57 3.24 -4.65
C GLY A 72 -0.96 4.68 -4.99
N GLU A 73 -0.22 5.67 -4.47
CA GLU A 73 -0.43 7.07 -4.83
C GLU A 73 -0.14 7.31 -6.32
N ARG A 74 0.94 6.70 -6.84
CA ARG A 74 1.33 6.87 -8.23
C ARG A 74 0.32 6.24 -9.18
N ILE A 75 -0.14 5.02 -8.89
CA ILE A 75 -1.19 4.34 -9.65
C ILE A 75 -2.48 5.18 -9.62
N PHE A 76 -2.90 5.65 -8.44
CA PHE A 76 -4.10 6.48 -8.32
C PHE A 76 -4.02 7.75 -9.17
N ARG A 77 -2.89 8.47 -9.13
CA ARG A 77 -2.70 9.69 -9.94
C ARG A 77 -2.73 9.40 -11.43
N ALA A 78 -2.02 8.37 -11.87
CA ALA A 78 -2.00 7.97 -13.28
C ALA A 78 -3.40 7.58 -13.79
N VAL A 79 -4.19 6.85 -12.97
CA VAL A 79 -5.59 6.54 -13.29
C VAL A 79 -6.42 7.81 -13.38
N ARG A 80 -6.32 8.72 -12.39
CA ARG A 80 -7.08 9.96 -12.37
C ARG A 80 -6.80 10.82 -13.61
N GLU A 81 -5.54 10.96 -14.00
CA GLU A 81 -5.14 11.71 -15.20
C GLU A 81 -5.71 11.11 -16.49
N ARG A 82 -5.92 9.79 -16.56
CA ARG A 82 -6.57 9.14 -17.72
C ARG A 82 -8.08 9.30 -17.75
N LEU A 83 -8.71 9.69 -16.64
CA LEU A 83 -10.16 9.83 -16.51
C LEU A 83 -10.65 11.27 -16.72
N THR A 84 -9.75 12.23 -16.69
CA THR A 84 -9.99 13.67 -16.92
C THR A 84 -9.49 14.10 -18.28
#